data_AF-A0A7J2IVC0-F1
#
_entry.id   AF-A0A7J2IVC0-F1
#
_cell.length_a   1.000
_cell.length_b   1.000
_cell.length_c   1.000
_cell.angle_alpha   90.00
_cell.angle_beta   90.00
_cell.angle_gamma   90.00
#
_symmetry.space_group_name_H-M   'P 1'
#
loop_
_entity.id
_entity.type
_entity.pdbx_description
1 polymer ?
#
loop_
_entity_poly.entity_id
_entity_poly.type
_entity_poly.pdbx_seq_one_letter_code
_entity_poly.pdbx_strand_id
1 'polypeptide(L)' 'RKEARALAKRLCKGPPIALKYAKWLLNFGSQFPLEIGQRLEATAFGVIFTTKDMREGIEAFMSKREPEFKGE' A
#
# COMPACT_ATOMS: atom_id res chain seq x y z
N ARG A 1 6.50 19.03 -14.83
CA ARG A 1 5.11 18.56 -15.08
C ARG A 1 5.03 17.10 -15.59
N LYS A 2 5.90 16.65 -16.51
CA LYS A 2 5.89 15.25 -17.02
C LYS A 2 6.14 14.21 -15.93
N GLU A 3 7.14 14.44 -15.07
CA GLU A 3 7.52 13.53 -13.98
C GLU A 3 6.41 13.33 -12.94
N ALA A 4 5.77 14.42 -12.49
CA ALA A 4 4.64 14.35 -11.56
C ALA A 4 3.47 13.50 -12.13
N ARG A 5 3.19 13.63 -13.45
CA ARG A 5 2.18 12.80 -14.12
C ARG A 5 2.60 11.34 -14.23
N ALA A 6 3.88 11.08 -14.48
CA ALA A 6 4.40 9.71 -14.53
C ALA A 6 4.30 9.02 -13.16
N LEU A 7 4.64 9.74 -12.08
CA LEU A 7 4.47 9.26 -10.72
C LEU A 7 2.99 8.97 -10.40
N ALA A 8 2.09 9.91 -10.73
CA ALA A 8 0.66 9.72 -10.51
C ALA A 8 0.13 8.47 -11.24
N LYS A 9 0.54 8.25 -12.49
CA LYS A 9 0.17 7.03 -13.25
C LYS A 9 0.66 5.75 -12.57
N ARG A 10 1.88 5.75 -12.00
CA ARG A 10 2.40 4.60 -11.26
C ARG A 10 1.60 4.34 -9.99
N LEU A 11 1.21 5.38 -9.27
CA LEU A 11 0.39 5.25 -8.05
C LEU A 11 -1.03 4.73 -8.38
N CYS A 12 -1.63 5.17 -9.49
CA CYS A 12 -2.93 4.66 -9.94
C CYS A 12 -2.90 3.17 -10.32
N LYS A 13 -1.73 2.59 -10.63
CA LYS A 13 -1.55 1.15 -10.86
C LYS A 13 -1.30 0.35 -9.57
N GLY A 14 -1.22 1.00 -8.41
CA GLY A 14 -0.93 0.33 -7.13
C GLY A 14 -2.21 0.02 -6.33
N PRO A 15 -2.08 -0.77 -5.24
CA PRO A 15 -3.19 -1.11 -4.36
C PRO A 15 -3.67 0.13 -3.58
N PRO A 16 -4.88 0.66 -3.85
CA PRO A 16 -5.32 1.94 -3.28
C PRO A 16 -5.46 1.90 -1.75
N ILE A 17 -5.91 0.78 -1.17
CA ILE A 17 -6.04 0.64 0.29
C ILE A 17 -4.65 0.68 0.94
N ALA A 18 -3.69 -0.10 0.43
CA ALA A 18 -2.35 -0.11 0.98
C ALA A 18 -1.63 1.24 0.80
N LEU A 19 -1.80 1.91 -0.35
CA LEU A 19 -1.24 3.25 -0.57
C LEU A 19 -1.82 4.29 0.40
N LYS A 20 -3.10 4.18 0.74
CA LYS A 20 -3.74 5.04 1.75
C LYS A 20 -3.10 4.86 3.13
N TYR A 21 -2.94 3.61 3.58
CA TYR A 21 -2.30 3.31 4.86
C TYR A 21 -0.82 3.71 4.87
N ALA A 22 -0.07 3.45 3.79
CA ALA A 22 1.32 3.86 3.66
C ALA A 22 1.46 5.38 3.79
N LYS A 23 0.63 6.15 3.09
CA LYS A 23 0.64 7.63 3.21
C LYS A 23 0.31 8.09 4.63
N TRP A 24 -0.66 7.44 5.28
CA TRP A 24 -1.03 7.78 6.65
C TRP A 24 0.12 7.49 7.64
N LEU A 25 0.74 6.32 7.55
CA LEU A 25 1.89 5.94 8.38
C LEU A 25 3.11 6.85 8.13
N LEU A 26 3.37 7.24 6.89
CA LEU A 26 4.45 8.19 6.59
C LEU A 26 4.21 9.59 7.19
N ASN A 27 2.95 10.04 7.23
CA ASN A 27 2.61 11.35 7.79
C ASN A 27 2.58 11.36 9.32
N PHE A 28 2.11 10.28 9.95
CA PHE A 28 1.80 10.27 11.38
C PHE A 28 2.60 9.26 12.20
N GLY A 29 3.11 8.19 11.59
CA GLY A 29 3.83 7.13 12.28
C GLY A 29 5.10 7.64 12.99
N SER A 30 5.80 8.60 12.38
CA SER A 30 7.00 9.22 12.97
C SER A 30 6.70 10.21 14.12
N GLN A 31 5.44 10.52 14.39
CA GLN A 31 5.06 11.36 15.53
C GLN A 31 5.00 10.58 16.84
N PHE A 32 5.07 9.25 16.77
CA PHE A 32 5.09 8.37 17.93
C PHE A 32 6.50 7.87 18.23
N PRO A 33 6.79 7.43 19.47
CA PRO A 33 7.99 6.65 19.75
C PRO A 33 8.09 5.45 18.81
N LEU A 34 9.32 5.11 18.43
CA LEU A 34 9.60 4.08 17.41
C LEU A 34 8.82 2.78 17.63
N GLU A 35 8.78 2.28 18.87
CA GLU A 35 8.08 1.04 19.19
C GLU A 35 6.57 1.12 18.90
N ILE A 36 5.95 2.27 19.18
CA ILE A 36 4.53 2.49 18.90
C ILE A 36 4.30 2.62 17.40
N GLY A 37 5.18 3.31 16.68
CA GLY A 37 5.16 3.39 15.21
C GLY A 37 5.20 2.01 14.57
N GLN A 38 6.11 1.14 15.01
CA GLN A 38 6.21 -0.24 14.53
C GLN A 38 4.95 -1.07 14.81
N ARG A 39 4.33 -0.91 15.98
CA ARG A 39 3.06 -1.58 16.31
C ARG A 39 1.90 -1.09 15.44
N LEU A 40 1.87 0.21 15.12
CA LEU A 40 0.89 0.80 14.20
C LEU A 40 1.08 0.24 12.78
N GLU A 41 2.31 0.15 12.30
CA GLU A 41 2.65 -0.45 11.01
C GLU A 41 2.22 -1.91 10.94
N ALA A 42 2.52 -2.71 11.96
CA ALA A 42 2.12 -4.12 12.03
C ALA A 42 0.59 -4.29 12.00
N THR A 43 -0.14 -3.41 12.69
CA THR A 43 -1.61 -3.42 12.71
C THR A 43 -2.18 -3.04 11.34
N ALA A 44 -1.67 -1.97 10.73
CA ALA A 44 -2.07 -1.54 9.40
C ALA A 44 -1.77 -2.63 8.35
N PHE A 45 -0.62 -3.30 8.47
CA PHE A 45 -0.27 -4.43 7.62
C PHE A 45 -1.28 -5.57 7.78
N GLY A 46 -1.67 -5.92 9.01
CA GLY A 46 -2.71 -6.92 9.27
C GLY A 46 -4.04 -6.60 8.58
N VAL A 47 -4.46 -5.32 8.58
CA VAL A 47 -5.66 -4.88 7.86
C VAL A 47 -5.49 -4.97 6.35
N ILE A 48 -4.36 -4.52 5.81
CA ILE A 48 -4.08 -4.62 4.36
C ILE A 48 -4.07 -6.09 3.91
N PHE A 49 -3.56 -6.99 4.75
CA PHE A 49 -3.44 -8.41 4.43
C PHE A 49 -4.79 -9.11 4.20
N THR A 50 -5.88 -8.56 4.73
CA THR A 50 -7.23 -9.12 4.52
C THR A 50 -7.90 -8.67 3.22
N THR A 51 -7.32 -7.67 2.53
CA THR A 51 -7.86 -7.12 1.29
C THR A 51 -7.72 -8.10 0.11
N LYS A 52 -8.64 -8.02 -0.85
CA LYS A 52 -8.52 -8.76 -2.11
C LYS A 52 -7.33 -8.28 -2.93
N ASP A 53 -7.00 -6.99 -2.86
CA ASP A 53 -5.83 -6.42 -3.51
C ASP A 53 -4.52 -7.09 -3.06
N MET A 54 -4.40 -7.46 -1.78
CA MET A 54 -3.23 -8.21 -1.30
C MET A 54 -3.16 -9.60 -1.95
N ARG A 55 -4.28 -10.31 -2.03
CA ARG A 55 -4.35 -11.65 -2.66
C ARG A 55 -4.02 -11.57 -4.15
N GLU A 56 -4.61 -10.60 -4.85
CA GLU A 56 -4.33 -10.30 -6.25
C GLU A 56 -2.85 -9.98 -6.48
N GLY A 57 -2.25 -9.15 -5.63
CA GLY A 57 -0.83 -8.83 -5.70
C GLY A 57 0.08 -10.07 -5.56
N ILE A 58 -0.26 -10.97 -4.63
CA ILE A 58 0.46 -12.24 -4.44
C ILE A 58 0.27 -13.14 -5.67
N GLU A 59 -0.96 -13.32 -6.14
CA GLU A 59 -1.26 -14.19 -7.28
C GLU A 59 -0.62 -13.68 -8.58
N ALA A 60 -0.73 -12.39 -8.84
CA ALA A 60 -0.12 -11.76 -10.01
C ALA A 60 1.41 -11.91 -9.99
N PHE A 61 2.02 -11.73 -8.81
CA PHE A 61 3.46 -11.94 -8.63
C PHE A 61 3.86 -13.40 -8.90
N MET A 62 3.14 -14.37 -8.32
CA MET A 62 3.39 -15.80 -8.56
C MET A 62 3.20 -16.19 -10.03
N SER A 63 2.22 -15.58 -10.69
CA SER A 63 1.86 -15.85 -12.10
C SER A 63 2.65 -15.00 -13.11
N LYS A 64 3.58 -14.14 -12.65
CA LYS A 64 4.39 -13.22 -13.47
C LYS A 64 3.54 -12.33 -14.40
N ARG A 65 2.34 -11.93 -13.96
CA ARG A 65 1.45 -11.00 -14.68
C ARG A 65 1.40 -9.65 -13.96
N GLU A 66 0.93 -8.61 -14.64
CA GLU A 66 0.62 -7.34 -13.96
C GLU A 66 -0.61 -7.54 -13.05
N PRO A 67 -0.58 -7.04 -11.80
CA PRO A 67 -1.72 -7.07 -10.90
C PRO A 67 -2.79 -6.03 -11.28
N GLU A 68 -4.05 -6.35 -11.03
CA GLU A 68 -5.19 -5.45 -11.20
C GLU A 68 -5.84 -5.10 -9.84
N PHE A 69 -5.40 -4.00 -9.24
CA PHE A 69 -5.95 -3.57 -7.96
C PHE A 69 -7.27 -2.81 -8.12
N LYS A 70 -8.27 -3.15 -7.31
CA LYS A 70 -9.63 -2.59 -7.35
C LYS A 70 -10.00 -1.83 -6.08
N GLY A 71 -9.22 -1.95 -5.00
CA GLY A 71 -9.52 -1.34 -3.71
C GLY A 71 -10.58 -2.08 -2.91
N GLU A 72 -10.51 -3.40 -2.93
CA GLU A 72 -11.37 -4.34 -2.21
C GLU A 72 -10.57 -5.27 -1.31
#